data_AF-A0A928UYP2-F1
#
_entry.id   AF-A0A928UYP2-F1
#
_cell.length_a   1.000
_cell.length_b   1.000
_cell.length_c   1.000
_cell.angle_alpha   90.00
_cell.angle_beta   90.00
_cell.angle_gamma   90.00
#
_symmetry.space_group_name_H-M   'P 1'
#
loop_
_entity.id
_entity.type
_entity.pdbx_description
1 polymer ?
#
loop_
_entity_poly.entity_id
_entity_poly.type
_entity_poly.pdbx_seq_one_letter_code
_entity_poly.pdbx_strand_id
1 'polypeptide(L)'
;MQSNDKQLTELSDDELLQQKKKLKSEKISNAVILGFMVGVAVFSTWRNGFGLFTFFPLLFVPFALNHTKKVSALEAELRARNLS
;
A
#
# COMPACT_ATOMS: atom_id res chain seq x y z
N MET A 1 9.91 -16.19 5.39
CA MET A 1 9.03 -15.66 6.45
C MET A 1 9.69 -14.43 7.07
N GLN A 2 9.04 -13.26 7.04
CA GLN A 2 9.49 -12.09 7.79
C GLN A 2 8.37 -11.69 8.76
N SER A 3 8.64 -11.92 10.03
CA SER A 3 7.75 -11.75 11.19
C SER A 3 7.50 -10.25 11.42
N ASN A 4 6.43 -9.73 10.82
CA ASN A 4 6.00 -8.34 11.04
C ASN A 4 5.14 -8.20 12.30
N ASP A 5 4.63 -9.31 12.83
CA ASP A 5 3.72 -9.33 13.99
C ASP A 5 4.41 -8.90 15.29
N LYS A 6 5.67 -9.31 15.51
CA LYS A 6 6.39 -8.98 16.76
C LYS A 6 6.68 -7.49 16.91
N GLN A 7 7.07 -6.81 15.83
CA GLN A 7 7.37 -5.38 15.88
C GLN A 7 6.12 -4.54 16.19
N LEU A 8 4.94 -4.93 15.70
CA LEU A 8 3.70 -4.20 15.95
C LEU A 8 3.23 -4.34 17.40
N THR A 9 3.44 -5.51 18.00
CA THR A 9 3.11 -5.74 19.41
C THR A 9 4.06 -5.00 20.36
N GLU A 10 5.31 -4.73 19.95
CA GLU A 10 6.31 -3.99 20.73
C GLU A 10 6.16 -2.45 20.66
N LEU A 11 5.33 -1.94 19.77
CA LEU A 11 5.10 -0.49 19.61
C LEU A 11 4.12 0.04 20.66
N SER A 12 4.41 1.25 21.17
CA SER A 12 3.52 1.96 22.11
C SER A 12 2.26 2.47 21.39
N ASP A 13 1.19 2.74 22.14
CA ASP A 13 -0.12 3.13 21.59
C ASP A 13 -0.03 4.41 20.71
N ASP A 14 0.84 5.36 21.08
CA ASP A 14 1.15 6.54 20.28
C ASP A 14 1.83 6.20 18.94
N GLU A 15 2.76 5.23 18.94
CA GLU A 15 3.48 4.82 17.73
C GLU A 15 2.58 4.03 16.77
N LEU A 16 1.62 3.26 17.30
CA LEU A 16 0.58 2.60 16.52
C LEU A 16 -0.36 3.62 15.85
N LEU A 17 -0.77 4.67 16.57
CA LEU A 17 -1.59 5.77 16.03
C LEU A 17 -0.84 6.60 14.98
N GLN A 18 0.45 6.88 15.19
CA GLN A 18 1.28 7.56 14.20
C GLN A 18 1.44 6.73 12.92
N GLN A 19 1.64 5.42 13.05
CA GLN A 19 1.69 4.53 11.88
C GLN A 19 0.36 4.46 11.14
N LYS A 20 -0.78 4.43 11.84
CA LYS A 20 -2.12 4.52 11.22
C LYS A 20 -2.26 5.79 10.38
N LYS A 21 -1.83 6.95 10.91
CA LYS A 21 -1.82 8.24 10.19
C LYS A 21 -0.88 8.21 8.97
N LYS A 22 0.32 7.68 9.12
CA LYS A 22 1.27 7.50 8.01
C LYS A 22 0.68 6.63 6.92
N LEU A 23 0.13 5.47 7.25
CA LEU A 23 -0.50 4.57 6.28
C LEU A 23 -1.66 5.24 5.54
N LYS A 24 -2.45 6.09 6.22
CA LYS A 24 -3.53 6.84 5.57
C LYS A 24 -2.97 7.83 4.53
N SER A 25 -1.88 8.53 4.86
CA SER A 25 -1.20 9.45 3.95
C SER A 25 -0.54 8.72 2.78
N GLU A 26 0.15 7.62 3.06
CA GLU A 26 0.73 6.71 2.07
C GLU A 26 -0.34 6.16 1.13
N LYS A 27 -1.52 5.78 1.63
CA LYS A 27 -2.63 5.28 0.82
C LYS A 27 -3.10 6.31 -0.21
N ILE A 28 -3.15 7.59 0.18
CA ILE A 28 -3.52 8.70 -0.73
C ILE A 28 -2.41 8.91 -1.77
N SER A 29 -1.16 9.01 -1.33
CA SER A 29 -0.02 9.19 -2.25
C SER A 29 0.08 8.04 -3.25
N ASN A 30 0.00 6.80 -2.76
CA ASN A 30 0.02 5.60 -3.59
C ASN A 30 -1.17 5.53 -4.55
N ALA A 31 -2.37 5.97 -4.14
CA ALA A 31 -3.54 6.06 -5.02
C ALA A 31 -3.36 7.12 -6.13
N VAL A 32 -2.74 8.27 -5.83
CA VAL A 32 -2.41 9.29 -6.84
C VAL A 32 -1.39 8.75 -7.84
N ILE A 33 -0.32 8.10 -7.36
CA ILE A 33 0.71 7.51 -8.21
C ILE A 33 0.12 6.40 -9.09
N LEU A 34 -0.70 5.52 -8.52
CA LEU A 34 -1.42 4.48 -9.27
C LEU A 34 -2.36 5.08 -10.30
N GLY A 35 -3.15 6.10 -9.94
CA GLY A 35 -4.06 6.79 -10.86
C GLY A 35 -3.32 7.46 -12.02
N PHE A 36 -2.19 8.12 -11.73
CA PHE A 36 -1.31 8.67 -12.76
C PHE A 36 -0.75 7.58 -13.67
N MET A 37 -0.25 6.48 -13.10
CA MET A 37 0.31 5.36 -13.86
C MET A 37 -0.73 4.70 -14.77
N VAL A 38 -1.96 4.51 -14.29
CA VAL A 38 -3.09 4.03 -15.10
C VAL A 38 -3.45 5.03 -16.19
N GLY A 39 -3.51 6.33 -15.88
CA GLY A 39 -3.78 7.38 -16.86
C GLY A 39 -2.75 7.41 -17.99
N VAL A 40 -1.46 7.34 -17.65
CA VAL A 40 -0.36 7.25 -18.63
C VAL A 40 -0.44 5.95 -19.43
N ALA A 41 -0.73 4.81 -18.79
CA ALA A 41 -0.88 3.53 -19.49
C ALA A 41 -2.01 3.57 -20.52
N VAL A 42 -3.18 4.12 -20.17
CA VAL A 42 -4.33 4.28 -21.08
C VAL A 42 -4.00 5.24 -22.21
N PHE A 43 -3.43 6.42 -21.89
CA PHE A 43 -3.06 7.43 -22.89
C PHE A 43 -2.00 6.90 -23.86
N SER A 44 -0.97 6.22 -23.33
CA SER A 44 0.07 5.58 -24.13
C SER A 44 -0.48 4.46 -25.00
N THR A 45 -1.40 3.64 -24.48
CA THR A 45 -2.00 2.55 -25.26
C THR A 45 -2.85 3.09 -26.41
N TRP A 46 -3.62 4.16 -26.16
CA TRP A 46 -4.40 4.84 -27.19
C TRP A 46 -3.50 5.43 -28.29
N ARG A 47 -2.42 6.12 -27.89
CA ARG A 47 -1.58 6.89 -28.84
C ARG A 47 -0.50 6.07 -29.55
N ASN A 48 0.09 5.09 -28.86
CA ASN A 48 1.28 4.35 -29.28
C ASN A 48 1.04 2.83 -29.41
N GLY A 49 -0.17 2.34 -29.08
CA GLY A 49 -0.49 0.92 -29.04
C GLY A 49 -0.02 0.23 -27.74
N PHE A 50 -0.25 -1.08 -27.65
CA PHE A 50 0.18 -1.88 -26.50
C PHE A 50 1.71 -1.91 -26.42
N GLY A 51 2.26 -1.38 -25.33
CA GLY A 51 3.70 -1.25 -25.13
C GLY A 51 4.11 -1.42 -23.68
N LEU A 52 5.37 -1.13 -23.37
CA LEU A 52 5.97 -1.32 -22.05
C LEU A 52 5.11 -0.72 -20.91
N PHE A 53 4.50 0.45 -21.12
CA PHE A 53 3.65 1.13 -20.13
C PHE A 53 2.37 0.37 -19.77
N THR A 54 1.87 -0.52 -20.63
CA THR A 54 0.70 -1.35 -20.34
C THR A 54 1.07 -2.56 -19.47
N PHE A 55 2.30 -3.06 -19.60
CA PHE A 55 2.83 -4.19 -18.81
C PHE A 55 3.55 -3.75 -17.53
N PHE A 56 4.07 -2.52 -17.50
CA PHE A 56 4.77 -1.94 -16.36
C PHE A 56 3.96 -1.98 -15.04
N PRO A 57 2.62 -1.76 -15.03
CA PRO A 57 1.81 -1.92 -13.83
C PRO A 57 1.83 -3.34 -13.25
N LEU A 58 2.02 -4.38 -14.07
CA LEU A 58 2.07 -5.77 -13.56
C LEU A 58 3.30 -6.01 -12.68
N LEU A 59 4.41 -5.29 -12.89
CA LEU A 59 5.61 -5.41 -12.06
C LEU A 59 5.37 -4.95 -10.61
N PHE A 60 4.35 -4.13 -10.37
CA PHE A 60 3.98 -3.62 -9.04
C PHE A 60 2.99 -4.52 -8.28
N VAL A 61 2.46 -5.58 -8.90
CA VAL A 61 1.54 -6.53 -8.25
C VAL A 61 2.10 -7.12 -6.94
N PRO A 62 3.34 -7.67 -6.89
CA PRO A 62 3.88 -8.22 -5.65
C PRO A 62 4.07 -7.14 -4.56
N PHE A 63 4.36 -5.90 -4.95
CA PHE A 63 4.47 -4.78 -4.02
C PHE A 63 3.11 -4.43 -3.39
N ALA A 64 2.04 -4.41 -4.20
CA ALA A 64 0.68 -4.17 -3.72
C ALA A 64 0.23 -5.24 -2.71
N LEU A 65 0.44 -6.54 -3.01
CA LEU A 65 0.06 -7.64 -2.12
C LEU A 65 0.76 -7.59 -0.75
N ASN A 66 2.04 -7.22 -0.75
CA ASN A 66 2.81 -7.09 0.50
C ASN A 66 2.34 -5.91 1.34
N HIS A 67 1.92 -4.80 0.71
CA HIS A 67 1.39 -3.65 1.42
C HIS A 67 0.06 -3.99 2.11
N THR A 68 -0.85 -4.70 1.43
CA THR A 68 -2.14 -5.11 2.00
C THR A 68 -1.98 -5.98 3.24
N LYS A 69 -1.02 -6.92 3.24
CA LYS A 69 -0.73 -7.78 4.39
C LYS A 69 -0.24 -7.00 5.62
N LYS A 70 0.61 -5.98 5.40
CA LYS A 70 1.09 -5.11 6.49
C LYS A 70 -0.03 -4.26 7.09
N VAL A 71 -0.88 -3.70 6.24
CA VAL A 71 -2.04 -2.91 6.66
C VAL A 71 -3.02 -3.78 7.47
N SER A 72 -3.32 -5.00 7.02
CA SER A 72 -4.24 -5.90 7.73
C SER A 72 -3.69 -6.35 9.09
N ALA A 73 -2.38 -6.62 9.19
CA ALA A 73 -1.75 -6.99 10.46
C ALA A 73 -1.80 -5.83 11.47
N LEU A 74 -1.55 -4.59 11.01
CA LEU A 74 -1.66 -3.40 11.86
C LEU A 74 -3.11 -3.15 12.31
N GLU A 75 -4.08 -3.32 11.41
CA GLU A 75 -5.50 -3.13 11.74
C GLU A 75 -6.02 -4.17 12.73
N ALA A 76 -5.52 -5.42 12.65
CA ALA A 76 -5.81 -6.46 13.62
C ALA A 76 -5.27 -6.12 15.02
N GLU A 77 -4.04 -5.62 15.13
CA GLU A 77 -3.44 -5.22 16.41
C GLU A 77 -4.18 -4.01 17.03
N LEU A 78 -4.53 -3.01 16.22
CA LEU A 78 -5.31 -1.85 16.68
C LEU A 78 -6.70 -2.25 17.20
N ARG A 79 -7.36 -3.22 16.55
CA ARG A 79 -8.65 -3.78 17.03
C ARG A 79 -8.48 -4.59 18.30
N ALA A 80 -7.43 -5.42 18.40
CA ALA A 80 -7.14 -6.22 19.58
C ALA A 80 -6.94 -5.34 20.83
N ARG A 81 -6.43 -4.13 20.66
CA ARG A 81 -6.20 -3.14 21.72
C ARG A 81 -7.33 -2.13 21.93
N ASN A 82 -8.46 -2.24 21.22
CA ASN A 82 -9.56 -1.26 21.24
C ASN A 82 -9.15 0.19 20.90
N LEU A 83 -8.12 0.37 20.06
CA LEU A 83 -7.63 1.67 19.61
C LEU A 83 -8.17 2.07 18.22
N SER A 84 -9.19 1.34 17.73
CA SER A 84 -9.71 1.44 16.36
C SER A 84 -11.02 2.20 16.26
#